data_AF-A0A4R8SVA7-F1
#
_entry.id   AF-A0A4R8SVA7-F1
#
_cell.length_a   1.000
_cell.length_b   1.000
_cell.length_c   1.000
_cell.angle_alpha   90.00
_cell.angle_beta   90.00
_cell.angle_gamma   90.00
#
_symmetry.space_group_name_H-M   'P 1'
#
loop_
_entity.id
_entity.type
_entity.pdbx_description
1 polymer ?
#
loop_
_entity_poly.entity_id
_entity_poly.type
_entity_poly.pdbx_seq_one_letter_code
_entity_poly.pdbx_strand_id
1 'polypeptide(L)' 'MAPALAAEGVFHATGLTTTLTPTLDQLADLEPTTLAIMHGSSYAGDGAAQLRSLRDGYAELAERG' A
#
# COMPACT_ATOMS: atom_id res chain seq x y z
N MET A 1 -1.80 -5.37 -12.22
CA MET A 1 -1.65 -4.02 -11.62
C MET A 1 -2.66 -3.01 -12.14
N ALA A 2 -2.95 -2.96 -13.44
CA ALA A 2 -3.95 -2.05 -14.03
C ALA A 2 -5.35 -2.02 -13.37
N PRO A 3 -5.97 -3.14 -12.92
CA PRO A 3 -7.31 -3.07 -12.33
C PRO A 3 -7.33 -2.51 -10.90
N ALA A 4 -6.22 -2.53 -10.17
CA ALA A 4 -6.15 -2.02 -8.80
C ALA A 4 -6.10 -0.49 -8.76
N LEU A 5 -5.30 0.13 -9.66
CA LEU A 5 -5.24 1.59 -9.81
C LEU A 5 -6.56 2.17 -10.33
N ALA A 6 -7.26 1.46 -11.21
CA ALA A 6 -8.58 1.89 -11.70
C ALA A 6 -9.65 1.87 -10.60
N ALA A 7 -9.55 0.96 -9.63
CA ALA A 7 -10.46 0.90 -8.49
C ALA A 7 -10.22 2.05 -7.49
N GLU A 8 -8.97 2.42 -7.19
CA GLU A 8 -8.66 3.55 -6.31
C GLU A 8 -9.23 4.88 -6.84
N GLY A 9 -9.21 5.09 -8.16
CA GLY A 9 -9.80 6.28 -8.78
C GLY A 9 -11.33 6.39 -8.67
N VAL A 10 -12.05 5.29 -8.44
CA VAL A 10 -13.51 5.25 -8.34
C VAL A 10 -14.00 5.23 -6.89
N PHE A 11 -13.29 4.53 -6.01
CA PHE A 11 -13.79 4.29 -4.66
C PHE A 11 -13.28 5.27 -3.62
N HIS A 12 -12.16 5.97 -3.87
CA HIS A 12 -11.54 6.86 -2.88
C HIS A 12 -11.45 6.19 -1.50
N ALA A 13 -11.26 4.86 -1.50
CA ALA A 13 -11.40 4.01 -0.32
C ALA A 13 -10.29 4.26 0.68
N THR A 14 -9.15 4.73 0.17
CA THR A 14 -8.05 5.25 0.97
C THR A 14 -8.27 6.75 1.18
N GLY A 15 -8.79 7.13 2.35
CA GLY A 15 -8.55 8.50 2.81
C GLY A 15 -7.04 8.65 2.93
N LEU A 16 -6.42 9.49 2.10
CA LEU A 16 -4.99 9.84 2.20
C LEU A 16 -4.80 10.62 3.51
N THR A 17 -4.82 9.90 4.63
CA THR A 17 -4.60 10.47 5.95
C THR A 17 -3.10 10.64 6.13
N THR A 18 -2.70 11.66 6.88
CA THR A 18 -1.30 11.90 7.26
C THR A 18 -0.66 10.73 8.02
N THR A 19 -1.46 9.75 8.45
CA THR A 19 -1.06 8.55 9.16
C THR A 19 -0.77 7.34 8.28
N LEU A 20 -1.08 7.40 6.98
CA LEU A 20 -0.91 6.26 6.07
C LEU A 20 0.56 5.87 5.89
N THR A 21 1.41 6.83 5.53
CA THR A 21 2.85 6.65 5.38
C THR A 21 3.53 6.09 6.63
N PRO A 22 3.37 6.67 7.83
CA PRO A 22 4.02 6.14 9.03
C PRO A 22 3.49 4.74 9.43
N THR A 23 2.24 4.40 9.11
CA THR A 23 1.71 3.05 9.35
C THR A 23 2.39 2.03 8.43
N LEU A 24 2.60 2.36 7.17
CA LEU A 24 3.30 1.47 6.22
C LEU A 24 4.77 1.26 6.59
N ASP A 25 5.45 2.30 7.08
CA ASP A 25 6.81 2.18 7.60
C ASP A 25 6.86 1.25 8.81
N GLN A 26 5.98 1.45 9.80
CA GLN A 26 5.90 0.57 10.98
C GLN A 26 5.62 -0.89 10.63
N LEU A 27 4.80 -1.15 9.61
CA LEU A 27 4.53 -2.51 9.14
C LEU A 27 5.72 -3.10 8.39
N ALA A 28 6.47 -2.29 7.62
CA ALA A 28 7.66 -2.75 6.90
C ALA A 28 8.80 -3.11 7.86
N ASP A 29 8.90 -2.41 9.00
CA ASP A 29 9.88 -2.68 10.05
C ASP A 29 9.65 -4.02 10.79
N LEU A 30 8.46 -4.63 10.64
CA LEU A 30 8.19 -5.99 11.13
C LEU A 30 8.76 -7.09 10.23
N GLU A 31 9.43 -6.71 9.12
CA GLU A 31 10.01 -7.63 8.13
C GLU A 31 9.05 -8.76 7.69
N PRO A 32 7.80 -8.44 7.29
CA PRO A 32 6.83 -9.49 6.95
C PRO A 32 7.28 -10.25 5.70
N THR A 33 7.34 -11.58 5.79
CA THR A 33 7.65 -12.45 4.65
C THR A 33 6.42 -12.82 3.82
N THR A 34 5.23 -12.47 4.31
CA THR A 34 3.95 -12.76 3.66
C THR A 34 2.97 -11.63 3.92
N LEU A 35 2.33 -11.12 2.86
CA LEU A 35 1.25 -10.14 2.94
C LEU A 35 -0.07 -10.81 2.60
N ALA A 36 -0.97 -10.88 3.59
CA ALA A 36 -2.35 -11.28 3.37
C ALA A 36 -3.15 -10.05 2.92
N ILE A 37 -3.61 -10.06 1.67
CA ILE A 37 -4.44 -8.99 1.11
C ILE A 37 -5.92 -9.34 1.26
N MET A 38 -6.75 -8.34 1.57
CA MET A 38 -8.19 -8.52 1.81
C MET A 38 -8.95 -9.05 0.58
N HIS A 39 -8.44 -8.79 -0.62
CA HIS A 39 -8.94 -9.35 -1.87
C HIS A 39 -7.79 -9.78 -2.77
N GLY A 40 -7.79 -11.04 -3.18
CA GLY A 40 -6.77 -11.62 -4.06
C GLY A 40 -5.94 -12.72 -3.38
N SER A 41 -4.85 -13.13 -4.04
CA SER A 41 -3.92 -14.11 -3.49
C SER A 41 -2.90 -13.43 -2.58
N SER A 42 -2.69 -13.98 -1.38
CA SER A 42 -1.61 -13.54 -0.49
C SER A 42 -0.26 -13.57 -1.22
N TYR A 43 0.57 -12.56 -0.99
CA TYR A 43 1.91 -12.50 -1.53
C TYR A 43 2.89 -13.11 -0.52
N ALA A 44 3.73 -14.04 -0.96
CA ALA A 44 4.83 -14.60 -0.17
C ALA A 44 6.16 -14.19 -0.81
N GLY A 45 7.04 -13.55 -0.04
CA GLY A 45 8.27 -12.91 -0.52
C GLY A 45 8.75 -11.81 0.42
N ASP A 46 9.31 -10.74 -0.13
CA ASP A 46 9.71 -9.58 0.67
C ASP A 46 8.51 -8.63 0.85
N GLY A 47 7.71 -8.89 1.89
CA GLY A 47 6.57 -8.06 2.25
C GLY A 47 6.96 -6.69 2.80
N ALA A 48 8.19 -6.51 3.28
CA ALA A 48 8.68 -5.19 3.67
C ALA A 48 8.93 -4.31 2.43
N ALA A 49 9.56 -4.85 1.38
CA ALA A 49 9.70 -4.17 0.09
C ALA A 49 8.34 -3.88 -0.56
N GLN A 50 7.47 -4.90 -0.58
CA GLN A 50 6.02 -4.79 -0.42
C GLN A 50 5.43 -3.41 -0.08
N LEU A 51 5.51 -3.15 1.22
CA LEU A 51 4.91 -2.03 1.92
C LEU A 51 5.62 -0.71 1.62
N ARG A 52 6.95 -0.73 1.42
CA ARG A 52 7.72 0.46 1.04
C ARG A 52 7.33 0.96 -0.35
N SER A 53 7.19 0.06 -1.33
CA SER A 53 6.72 0.44 -2.67
C SER A 53 5.29 0.98 -2.63
N LEU A 54 4.43 0.42 -1.77
CA LEU A 54 3.06 0.90 -1.60
C LEU A 54 3.04 2.32 -0.99
N ARG A 55 3.87 2.57 0.01
CA ARG A 55 4.06 3.89 0.62
C ARG A 55 4.46 4.93 -0.41
N ASP A 56 5.44 4.62 -1.24
CA ASP A 56 5.95 5.56 -2.26
C ASP A 56 4.84 5.92 -3.26
N GLY A 57 4.05 4.93 -3.71
CA GLY A 57 2.90 5.18 -4.59
C GLY A 57 1.81 6.05 -3.96
N TYR A 58 1.55 5.90 -2.66
CA TYR A 58 0.61 6.78 -1.96
C TYR A 58 1.17 8.18 -1.70
N ALA A 59 2.47 8.32 -1.44
CA ALA A 59 3.12 9.62 -1.29
C ALA A 59 3.04 10.43 -2.59
N GLU A 60 3.33 9.80 -3.74
CA GLU A 60 3.18 10.44 -5.05
C GLU A 60 1.73 10.84 -5.35
N LEU A 61 0.74 10.05 -4.90
CA LEU A 61 -0.67 10.39 -5.08
C LEU A 61 -1.09 11.59 -4.22
N ALA A 62 -0.56 11.68 -2.99
CA ALA A 62 -0.83 12.79 -2.07
C ALA A 62 -0.21 14.12 -2.54
N GLU A 63 0.92 14.09 -3.24
CA GLU A 63 1.53 15.31 -3.83
C GLU A 63 0.82 15.81 -5.10
N ARG A 64 -0.05 14.98 -5.71
CA ARG A 64 -0.76 15.28 -6.96
C ARG A 64 -2.20 15.77 -6.75
N GLY A 65 -2.69 15.79 -5.51
CA GLY A 65 -4.01 16.33 -5.12
C GLY A 65 -3.91 17.75 -4.61
#